data_AF-D6TUV7-F1
#
_entry.id   AF-D6TUV7-F1
#
_cell.length_a   1.000
_cell.length_b   1.000
_cell.length_c   1.000
_cell.angle_alpha   90.00
_cell.angle_beta   90.00
_cell.angle_gamma   90.00
#
_symmetry.space_group_name_H-M   'P 1'
#
loop_
_entity.id
_entity.type
_entity.pdbx_description
1 polymer ?
#
loop_
_entity_poly.entity_id
_entity_poly.type
_entity_poly.pdbx_seq_one_letter_code
_entity_poly.pdbx_strand_id
1 'polypeptide(L)'
;MPLSFQHSCSAPIGIRQSEVEAKLQSLLARAIAWAQRHQHPIIASLSFPLDQFAPFHLFAVLQHLELSHRFFWLHGQECLIGAGTSLVLEAQGADVHRILKQKWEAAREQVVALGDEQVTDVLPTFLGGFRFDPQARHTSSAWRHFPDGALILPQVVFRSTQGGCSLTINHSITPEDTVLTCESAIHLVLDRIFQISASLAQDALFRSGMVSRDVDTSQEEPWKQLVSDAVRAIRQGTMSKVVLARSMRVNARSQSSFDIPSLVYRLHQQAPLSYIFAMQFQETAFVGATPEQLVAAQAGKIRTMSLAGSALRGQTVETDARIGQALLTSRKDREEHAIVT
;
A
#
# COMPACT_ATOMS: atom_id res chain seq x y z
N MET A 1 10.23 21.20 -8.98
CA MET A 1 10.18 21.98 -7.73
C MET A 1 9.73 21.05 -6.62
N PRO A 2 10.44 20.95 -5.48
CA PRO A 2 9.91 20.22 -4.34
C PRO A 2 8.74 21.04 -3.76
N LEU A 3 7.60 20.39 -3.54
CA LEU A 3 6.43 21.01 -2.94
C LEU A 3 6.76 21.31 -1.47
N SER A 4 6.75 22.60 -1.11
CA SER A 4 6.69 23.03 0.27
C SER A 4 5.31 22.71 0.82
N PHE A 5 5.20 21.71 1.69
CA PHE A 5 4.01 21.54 2.54
C PHE A 5 3.99 22.75 3.49
N GLN A 6 3.14 23.74 3.20
CA GLN A 6 2.95 24.87 4.09
C GLN A 6 2.29 24.37 5.38
N HIS A 7 3.01 24.49 6.49
CA HIS A 7 2.50 24.31 7.84
C HIS A 7 1.53 25.46 8.18
N SER A 8 0.25 25.31 7.85
CA SER A 8 -0.80 26.17 8.41
C SER A 8 -1.83 25.32 9.15
N CYS A 9 -2.01 25.68 10.42
CA CYS A 9 -2.79 24.98 11.43
C CYS A 9 -4.29 25.07 11.12
N SER A 10 -4.86 23.95 10.69
CA SER A 10 -6.30 23.63 10.69
C SER A 10 -6.42 22.14 11.02
N ALA A 11 -7.54 21.70 11.60
CA ALA A 11 -7.69 20.33 12.12
C ALA A 11 -7.19 19.27 11.11
N PRO A 12 -6.44 18.24 11.54
CA PRO A 12 -5.70 17.35 10.65
C PRO A 12 -6.58 16.54 9.67
N ILE A 13 -7.89 16.50 9.91
CA ILE A 13 -8.92 15.91 9.04
C ILE A 13 -10.17 16.81 9.19
N GLY A 14 -10.50 17.60 8.17
CA GLY A 14 -11.71 18.45 8.16
C GLY A 14 -12.91 17.73 7.54
N ILE A 15 -13.93 17.39 8.34
CA ILE A 15 -15.22 16.86 7.86
C ILE A 15 -16.34 17.83 8.24
N ARG A 16 -17.25 18.14 7.31
CA ARG A 16 -18.51 18.83 7.60
C ARG A 16 -19.53 17.84 8.20
N GLN A 17 -19.69 17.83 9.53
CA GLN A 17 -20.38 16.77 10.28
C GLN A 17 -21.87 16.55 9.95
N SER A 18 -22.68 17.61 9.79
CA SER A 18 -24.15 17.47 9.73
C SER A 18 -24.70 16.85 8.42
N GLU A 19 -24.09 17.13 7.27
CA GLU A 19 -24.48 16.52 5.99
C GLU A 19 -24.00 15.07 5.86
N VAL A 20 -22.90 14.73 6.54
CA VAL A 20 -22.31 13.39 6.57
C VAL A 20 -23.18 12.44 7.40
N GLU A 21 -23.70 12.88 8.54
CA GLU A 21 -24.58 12.07 9.39
C GLU A 21 -25.88 11.67 8.68
N ALA A 22 -26.54 12.60 7.99
CA ALA A 22 -27.77 12.30 7.24
C ALA A 22 -27.52 11.29 6.09
N LYS A 23 -26.42 11.45 5.34
CA LYS A 23 -26.02 10.51 4.29
C LYS A 23 -25.65 9.14 4.86
N LEU A 24 -24.97 9.12 6.00
CA LEU A 24 -24.60 7.89 6.70
C LEU A 24 -25.85 7.11 7.15
N GLN A 25 -26.80 7.77 7.83
CA GLN A 25 -28.04 7.12 8.29
C GLN A 25 -28.85 6.55 7.11
N SER A 26 -28.99 7.32 6.02
CA SER A 26 -29.70 6.88 4.82
C SER A 26 -29.03 5.66 4.15
N LEU A 27 -27.69 5.68 4.05
CA LEU A 27 -26.93 4.54 3.53
C LEU A 27 -27.10 3.30 4.40
N LEU A 28 -26.92 3.43 5.72
CA LEU A 28 -27.03 2.33 6.67
C LEU A 28 -28.43 1.71 6.64
N ALA A 29 -29.49 2.53 6.62
CA ALA A 29 -30.86 2.04 6.54
C ALA A 29 -31.13 1.22 5.26
N ARG A 30 -30.66 1.72 4.11
CA ARG A 30 -30.77 1.01 2.82
C ARG A 30 -29.98 -0.29 2.83
N ALA A 31 -28.78 -0.25 3.36
CA ALA A 31 -27.90 -1.40 3.45
C ALA A 31 -28.52 -2.48 4.36
N ILE A 32 -28.93 -2.13 5.58
CA ILE A 32 -29.58 -3.07 6.51
C ILE A 32 -30.82 -3.71 5.89
N ALA A 33 -31.69 -2.92 5.26
CA ALA A 33 -32.88 -3.45 4.59
C ALA A 33 -32.54 -4.45 3.47
N TRP A 34 -31.44 -4.22 2.75
CA TRP A 34 -30.94 -5.13 1.74
C TRP A 34 -30.38 -6.42 2.36
N ALA A 35 -29.54 -6.30 3.41
CA ALA A 35 -28.97 -7.45 4.13
C ALA A 35 -30.09 -8.36 4.70
N GLN A 36 -31.11 -7.76 5.30
CA GLN A 36 -32.29 -8.47 5.83
C GLN A 36 -33.11 -9.15 4.74
N ARG A 37 -33.30 -8.50 3.58
CA ARG A 37 -34.04 -9.09 2.46
C ARG A 37 -33.32 -10.29 1.87
N HIS A 38 -32.00 -10.21 1.71
CA HIS A 38 -31.21 -11.23 1.06
C HIS A 38 -30.58 -12.25 2.02
N GLN A 39 -30.72 -12.04 3.34
CA GLN A 39 -30.22 -12.92 4.40
C GLN A 39 -28.72 -13.23 4.28
N HIS A 40 -27.94 -12.23 3.88
CA HIS A 40 -26.48 -12.34 3.84
C HIS A 40 -25.80 -10.97 4.10
N PRO A 41 -24.53 -10.97 4.51
CA PRO A 41 -23.80 -9.74 4.78
C PRO A 41 -23.59 -8.88 3.52
N ILE A 42 -23.44 -7.59 3.74
CA ILE A 42 -23.06 -6.60 2.72
C ILE A 42 -22.04 -5.62 3.23
N ILE A 43 -21.45 -4.88 2.30
CA ILE A 43 -20.60 -3.74 2.61
C ILE A 43 -21.34 -2.45 2.32
N ALA A 44 -21.54 -1.62 3.35
CA ALA A 44 -21.86 -0.21 3.18
C ALA A 44 -20.56 0.57 2.98
N SER A 45 -20.46 1.32 1.87
CA SER A 45 -19.31 2.18 1.56
C SER A 45 -19.76 3.63 1.45
N LEU A 46 -19.21 4.50 2.29
CA LEU A 46 -19.50 5.93 2.30
C LEU A 46 -18.24 6.74 2.03
N SER A 47 -18.26 7.59 1.00
CA SER A 47 -17.14 8.48 0.69
C SER A 47 -17.54 9.94 0.85
N PHE A 48 -16.69 10.72 1.54
CA PHE A 48 -16.87 12.15 1.73
C PHE A 48 -15.58 12.92 1.45
N PRO A 49 -15.69 14.19 0.99
CA PRO A 49 -14.52 15.02 0.73
C PRO A 49 -13.80 15.37 2.03
N LEU A 50 -12.49 15.53 1.93
CA LEU A 50 -11.63 16.12 2.96
C LEU A 50 -10.94 17.33 2.36
N ASP A 51 -10.74 18.37 3.18
CA ASP A 51 -9.98 19.55 2.74
C ASP A 51 -8.53 19.17 2.42
N GLN A 52 -7.86 18.50 3.36
CA GLN A 52 -6.51 17.95 3.21
C GLN A 52 -6.21 16.96 4.35
N PHE A 53 -5.16 16.15 4.20
CA PHE A 53 -4.55 15.40 5.29
C PHE A 53 -3.04 15.28 5.06
N ALA A 54 -2.26 15.11 6.12
CA ALA A 54 -0.82 14.89 6.04
C ALA A 54 -0.51 13.38 5.98
N PRO A 55 -0.07 12.80 4.83
CA PRO A 55 -0.02 11.35 4.65
C PRO A 55 0.83 10.60 5.68
N PHE A 56 2.05 11.05 5.92
CA PHE A 56 2.98 10.38 6.84
C PHE A 56 2.54 10.50 8.29
N HIS A 57 1.99 11.65 8.68
CA HIS A 57 1.44 11.86 10.02
C HIS A 57 0.21 10.97 10.24
N LEU A 58 -0.71 10.94 9.29
CA LEU A 58 -1.90 10.09 9.36
C LEU A 58 -1.53 8.60 9.44
N PHE A 59 -0.57 8.14 8.64
CA PHE A 59 -0.11 6.75 8.70
C PHE A 59 0.49 6.40 10.08
N ALA A 60 1.20 7.35 10.71
CA ALA A 60 1.69 7.20 12.07
C ALA A 60 0.56 7.21 13.11
N VAL A 61 -0.47 8.06 12.96
CA VAL A 61 -1.67 8.07 13.82
C VAL A 61 -2.34 6.69 13.80
N LEU A 62 -2.56 6.14 12.62
CA LEU A 62 -3.19 4.83 12.43
C LEU A 62 -2.36 3.69 13.04
N GLN A 63 -1.07 3.92 13.32
CA GLN A 63 -0.23 2.91 13.97
C GLN A 63 -0.67 2.60 15.41
N HIS A 64 -1.28 3.58 16.07
CA HIS A 64 -1.74 3.51 17.45
C HIS A 64 -3.16 2.92 17.58
N LEU A 65 -3.78 2.60 16.45
CA LEU A 65 -4.99 1.80 16.43
C LEU A 65 -4.58 0.33 16.37
N GLU A 66 -5.15 -0.49 17.26
CA GLU A 66 -4.98 -1.95 17.30
C GLU A 66 -5.74 -2.62 16.14
N LEU A 67 -5.38 -2.25 14.91
CA LEU A 67 -6.01 -2.72 13.68
C LEU A 67 -5.19 -3.84 13.04
N SER A 68 -5.88 -4.80 12.47
CA SER A 68 -5.28 -5.99 11.85
C SER A 68 -4.47 -5.70 10.59
N HIS A 69 -4.86 -4.68 9.82
CA HIS A 69 -4.22 -4.31 8.57
C HIS A 69 -4.01 -2.81 8.45
N ARG A 70 -2.88 -2.41 7.86
CA ARG A 70 -2.57 -1.03 7.49
C ARG A 70 -1.85 -0.98 6.15
N PHE A 71 -2.22 -0.01 5.34
CA PHE A 71 -1.71 0.18 4.00
C PHE A 71 -1.28 1.63 3.82
N PHE A 72 -0.13 1.81 3.18
CA PHE A 72 0.34 3.09 2.69
C PHE A 72 0.76 2.90 1.24
N TRP A 73 0.33 3.80 0.37
CA TRP A 73 0.78 3.87 -1.01
C TRP A 73 0.86 5.34 -1.44
N LEU A 74 1.98 5.73 -2.04
CA LEU A 74 2.24 7.09 -2.47
C LEU A 74 3.05 7.07 -3.77
N HIS A 75 2.60 7.82 -4.77
CA HIS A 75 3.36 8.10 -5.98
C HIS A 75 2.96 9.45 -6.56
N GLY A 76 3.93 10.36 -6.69
CA GLY A 76 3.67 11.73 -7.14
C GLY A 76 2.71 12.44 -6.19
N GLN A 77 1.52 12.81 -6.70
CA GLN A 77 0.45 13.45 -5.93
C GLN A 77 -0.65 12.47 -5.50
N GLU A 78 -0.57 11.20 -5.90
CA GLU A 78 -1.56 10.21 -5.54
C GLU A 78 -1.14 9.50 -4.26
N CYS A 79 -2.05 9.47 -3.28
CA CYS A 79 -1.84 8.80 -2.02
C CYS A 79 -3.08 7.98 -1.63
N LEU A 80 -2.84 6.79 -1.10
CA LEU A 80 -3.84 5.88 -0.55
C LEU A 80 -3.34 5.38 0.81
N ILE A 81 -4.13 5.60 1.86
CA ILE A 81 -3.86 5.10 3.20
C ILE A 81 -5.09 4.35 3.68
N GLY A 82 -4.94 3.04 3.88
CA GLY A 82 -6.01 2.17 4.35
C GLY A 82 -5.72 1.65 5.76
N ALA A 83 -6.74 1.54 6.61
CA ALA A 83 -6.58 0.88 7.91
C ALA A 83 -7.84 0.11 8.33
N GLY A 84 -7.61 -0.94 9.12
CA GLY A 84 -8.66 -1.85 9.57
C GLY A 84 -9.10 -2.77 8.44
N THR A 85 -10.18 -3.50 8.67
CA THR A 85 -10.65 -4.53 7.73
C THR A 85 -12.15 -4.70 7.79
N SER A 86 -12.78 -4.56 6.62
CA SER A 86 -14.22 -4.79 6.43
C SER A 86 -14.47 -6.05 5.61
N LEU A 87 -13.55 -6.39 4.71
CA LEU A 87 -13.58 -7.64 3.95
C LEU A 87 -12.17 -8.13 3.65
N VAL A 88 -11.95 -9.44 3.78
CA VAL A 88 -10.69 -10.12 3.47
C VAL A 88 -10.94 -11.12 2.35
N LEU A 89 -10.28 -10.94 1.22
CA LEU A 89 -10.27 -11.91 0.13
C LEU A 89 -8.86 -12.49 0.03
N GLU A 90 -8.70 -13.76 0.37
CA GLU A 90 -7.42 -14.46 0.30
C GLU A 90 -7.51 -15.70 -0.56
N ALA A 91 -6.39 -16.09 -1.16
CA ALA A 91 -6.24 -17.35 -1.88
C ALA A 91 -4.81 -17.89 -1.74
N GLN A 92 -4.66 -19.18 -2.00
CA GLN A 92 -3.40 -19.92 -1.89
C GLN A 92 -3.21 -20.79 -3.14
N GLY A 93 -1.95 -21.08 -3.49
CA GLY A 93 -1.57 -21.99 -4.56
C GLY A 93 -1.66 -21.41 -5.97
N ALA A 94 -1.47 -22.26 -6.98
CA ALA A 94 -1.24 -21.86 -8.37
C ALA A 94 -2.39 -21.05 -9.00
N ASP A 95 -3.62 -21.22 -8.54
CA ASP A 95 -4.83 -20.55 -9.07
C ASP A 95 -5.16 -19.24 -8.35
N VAL A 96 -4.23 -18.68 -7.56
CA VAL A 96 -4.46 -17.52 -6.69
C VAL A 96 -5.17 -16.35 -7.40
N HIS A 97 -4.74 -15.98 -8.61
CA HIS A 97 -5.31 -14.86 -9.36
C HIS A 97 -6.76 -15.14 -9.79
N ARG A 98 -7.04 -16.36 -10.27
CA ARG A 98 -8.38 -16.78 -10.72
C ARG A 98 -9.36 -16.78 -9.55
N ILE A 99 -8.95 -17.36 -8.41
CA ILE A 99 -9.77 -17.45 -7.20
C ILE A 99 -10.06 -16.05 -6.65
N LEU A 100 -9.05 -15.18 -6.55
CA LEU A 100 -9.25 -13.81 -6.06
C LEU A 100 -10.11 -12.97 -6.99
N LYS A 101 -9.97 -13.13 -8.31
CA LYS A 101 -10.87 -12.48 -9.27
C LYS A 101 -12.33 -12.86 -9.02
N GLN A 102 -12.62 -14.16 -8.89
CA GLN A 102 -13.98 -14.65 -8.63
C GLN A 102 -14.54 -14.11 -7.30
N LYS A 103 -13.73 -14.15 -6.24
CA LYS A 103 -14.11 -13.60 -4.93
C LYS A 103 -14.37 -12.09 -4.99
N TRP A 104 -13.54 -11.35 -5.72
CA TRP A 104 -13.69 -9.90 -5.89
C TRP A 104 -14.93 -9.55 -6.72
N GLU A 105 -15.23 -10.28 -7.80
CA GLU A 105 -16.44 -10.11 -8.59
C GLU A 105 -17.70 -10.35 -7.75
N ALA A 106 -17.73 -11.43 -6.96
CA ALA A 106 -18.84 -11.72 -6.05
C ALA A 106 -18.97 -10.63 -4.96
N ALA A 107 -17.86 -10.16 -4.39
CA ALA A 107 -17.88 -9.11 -3.38
C ALA A 107 -18.49 -7.79 -3.91
N ARG A 108 -18.25 -7.46 -5.19
CA ARG A 108 -18.82 -6.24 -5.81
C ARG A 108 -20.33 -6.24 -5.89
N GLU A 109 -20.95 -7.42 -6.03
CA GLU A 109 -22.41 -7.56 -6.04
C GLU A 109 -23.03 -7.33 -4.65
N GLN A 110 -22.22 -7.34 -3.60
CA GLN A 110 -22.62 -7.21 -2.20
C GLN A 110 -22.30 -5.81 -1.63
N VAL A 111 -21.87 -4.87 -2.46
CA VAL A 111 -21.54 -3.50 -2.04
C VAL A 111 -22.73 -2.58 -2.28
N VAL A 112 -23.15 -1.91 -1.22
CA VAL A 112 -24.02 -0.72 -1.30
C VAL A 112 -23.14 0.51 -1.05
N ALA A 113 -22.87 1.28 -2.10
CA ALA A 113 -22.03 2.48 -2.01
C ALA A 113 -22.85 3.76 -2.18
N LEU A 114 -22.48 4.79 -1.44
CA LEU A 114 -22.99 6.16 -1.60
C LEU A 114 -21.82 7.15 -1.46
N GLY A 115 -21.77 8.10 -2.37
CA GLY A 115 -20.73 9.12 -2.41
C GLY A 115 -21.34 10.50 -2.33
N ASP A 116 -20.56 11.43 -1.80
CA ASP A 116 -20.80 12.83 -2.04
C ASP A 116 -20.67 13.16 -3.54
N GLU A 117 -21.44 14.13 -4.05
CA GLU A 117 -21.36 14.58 -5.45
C GLU A 117 -19.97 15.12 -5.81
N GLN A 118 -19.22 15.57 -4.80
CA GLN A 118 -17.85 16.07 -4.94
C GLN A 118 -16.80 14.95 -5.01
N VAL A 119 -17.17 13.69 -4.75
CA VAL A 119 -16.25 12.55 -4.81
C VAL A 119 -16.51 11.77 -6.10
N THR A 120 -15.54 11.81 -7.02
CA THR A 120 -15.67 11.19 -8.35
C THR A 120 -15.37 9.68 -8.35
N ASP A 121 -14.65 9.18 -7.35
CA ASP A 121 -14.28 7.77 -7.18
C ASP A 121 -14.91 7.19 -5.90
N VAL A 122 -16.19 6.87 -5.98
CA VAL A 122 -17.03 6.40 -4.86
C VAL A 122 -16.85 4.90 -4.54
N LEU A 123 -16.08 4.19 -5.37
CA LEU A 123 -16.03 2.73 -5.29
C LEU A 123 -15.08 2.25 -4.18
N PRO A 124 -15.48 1.22 -3.40
CA PRO A 124 -14.60 0.63 -2.40
C PRO A 124 -13.27 0.20 -3.01
N THR A 125 -12.17 0.65 -2.41
CA THR A 125 -10.82 0.36 -2.88
C THR A 125 -10.23 -0.81 -2.09
N PHE A 126 -9.95 -1.91 -2.78
CA PHE A 126 -9.20 -3.03 -2.22
C PHE A 126 -7.70 -2.78 -2.31
N LEU A 127 -6.97 -3.11 -1.24
CA LEU A 127 -5.53 -2.98 -1.12
C LEU A 127 -4.93 -4.35 -0.78
N GLY A 128 -3.79 -4.67 -1.38
CA GLY A 128 -3.15 -5.96 -1.16
C GLY A 128 -2.12 -6.28 -2.24
N GLY A 129 -1.89 -7.57 -2.46
CA GLY A 129 -0.86 -8.01 -3.39
C GLY A 129 -0.82 -9.52 -3.55
N PHE A 130 0.11 -9.94 -4.41
CA PHE A 130 0.35 -11.33 -4.74
C PHE A 130 1.82 -11.66 -4.46
N ARG A 131 2.07 -12.90 -4.07
CA ARG A 131 3.41 -13.45 -3.94
C ARG A 131 4.05 -13.59 -5.32
N PHE A 132 5.38 -13.47 -5.36
CA PHE A 132 6.16 -13.65 -6.58
C PHE A 132 6.01 -15.06 -7.18
N ASP A 133 6.17 -16.11 -6.36
CA ASP A 133 5.99 -17.50 -6.76
C ASP A 133 4.96 -18.19 -5.83
N PRO A 134 3.72 -18.44 -6.29
CA PRO A 134 2.68 -19.09 -5.50
C PRO A 134 2.89 -20.61 -5.37
N GLN A 135 3.86 -21.21 -6.07
CA GLN A 135 4.18 -22.64 -5.98
C GLN A 135 5.36 -22.92 -5.04
N ALA A 136 6.17 -21.91 -4.72
CA ALA A 136 7.30 -22.05 -3.82
C ALA A 136 6.85 -22.44 -2.40
N ARG A 137 7.53 -23.42 -1.79
CA ARG A 137 7.27 -23.81 -0.40
C ARG A 137 7.59 -22.64 0.55
N HIS A 138 6.71 -22.38 1.52
CA HIS A 138 6.92 -21.41 2.60
C HIS A 138 8.01 -21.92 3.54
N THR A 139 9.23 -21.42 3.38
CA THR A 139 10.36 -21.81 4.26
C THR A 139 10.77 -20.70 5.23
N SER A 140 10.30 -19.46 5.02
CA SER A 140 10.68 -18.31 5.84
C SER A 140 9.53 -17.86 6.72
N SER A 141 9.80 -17.75 8.03
CA SER A 141 8.86 -17.19 9.01
C SER A 141 8.53 -15.72 8.78
N ALA A 142 9.34 -15.00 7.98
CA ALA A 142 9.12 -13.59 7.65
C ALA A 142 7.82 -13.35 6.86
N TRP A 143 7.29 -14.37 6.19
CA TRP A 143 6.08 -14.27 5.36
C TRP A 143 4.86 -14.93 6.01
N ARG A 144 4.94 -15.35 7.28
CA ARG A 144 3.91 -16.18 7.94
C ARG A 144 2.49 -15.59 7.94
N HIS A 145 2.36 -14.26 7.92
CA HIS A 145 1.07 -13.57 7.92
C HIS A 145 0.61 -13.16 6.51
N PHE A 146 1.42 -13.41 5.47
CA PHE A 146 1.07 -13.07 4.09
C PHE A 146 0.61 -14.33 3.36
N PRO A 147 -0.63 -14.36 2.85
CA PRO A 147 -1.07 -15.43 1.96
C PRO A 147 -0.42 -15.29 0.58
N ASP A 148 -0.54 -16.31 -0.28
CA ASP A 148 -0.02 -16.21 -1.66
C ASP A 148 -0.72 -15.09 -2.46
N GLY A 149 -1.94 -14.71 -2.09
CA GLY A 149 -2.56 -13.47 -2.55
C GLY A 149 -3.64 -12.99 -1.58
N ALA A 150 -3.71 -11.67 -1.41
CA ALA A 150 -4.72 -10.99 -0.60
C ALA A 150 -5.23 -9.73 -1.28
N LEU A 151 -6.54 -9.50 -1.17
CA LEU A 151 -7.20 -8.22 -1.42
C LEU A 151 -8.03 -7.87 -0.18
N ILE A 152 -7.65 -6.80 0.50
CA ILE A 152 -8.29 -6.35 1.74
C ILE A 152 -9.08 -5.09 1.43
N LEU A 153 -10.34 -5.05 1.84
CA LEU A 153 -11.12 -3.82 1.90
C LEU A 153 -10.94 -3.20 3.29
N PRO A 154 -10.22 -2.06 3.42
CA PRO A 154 -10.00 -1.45 4.72
C PRO A 154 -11.27 -0.81 5.27
N GLN A 155 -11.38 -0.70 6.60
CA GLN A 155 -12.49 0.01 7.25
C GLN A 155 -12.49 1.49 6.93
N VAL A 156 -11.31 2.09 6.87
CA VAL A 156 -11.13 3.50 6.50
C VAL A 156 -10.08 3.60 5.39
N VAL A 157 -10.37 4.39 4.37
CA VAL A 157 -9.46 4.68 3.26
C VAL A 157 -9.38 6.18 3.06
N PHE A 158 -8.22 6.75 3.32
CA PHE A 158 -7.89 8.13 2.99
C PHE A 158 -7.22 8.16 1.63
N ARG A 159 -7.71 9.03 0.75
CA ARG A 159 -7.21 9.16 -0.60
C ARG A 159 -6.91 10.61 -0.91
N SER A 160 -5.75 10.88 -1.49
CA SER A 160 -5.40 12.16 -2.08
C SER A 160 -5.10 11.95 -3.57
N THR A 161 -5.69 12.79 -4.42
CA THR A 161 -5.47 12.81 -5.86
C THR A 161 -5.37 14.25 -6.34
N GLN A 162 -5.13 14.46 -7.65
CA GLN A 162 -5.25 15.78 -8.26
C GLN A 162 -6.65 16.41 -8.09
N GLY A 163 -7.70 15.59 -7.94
CA GLY A 163 -9.08 16.04 -7.75
C GLY A 163 -9.45 16.40 -6.31
N GLY A 164 -8.50 16.30 -5.35
CA GLY A 164 -8.74 16.59 -3.94
C GLY A 164 -8.55 15.37 -3.03
N CYS A 165 -8.90 15.55 -1.76
CA CYS A 165 -8.80 14.52 -0.73
C CYS A 165 -10.18 13.97 -0.37
N SER A 166 -10.22 12.71 0.05
CA SER A 166 -11.45 12.06 0.53
C SER A 166 -11.14 11.02 1.59
N LEU A 167 -12.15 10.72 2.40
CA LEU A 167 -12.18 9.57 3.29
C LEU A 167 -13.37 8.69 2.90
N THR A 168 -13.09 7.40 2.73
CA THR A 168 -14.08 6.35 2.51
C THR A 168 -14.14 5.45 3.73
N ILE A 169 -15.34 5.19 4.22
CA ILE A 169 -15.62 4.27 5.31
C ILE A 169 -16.34 3.05 4.73
N ASN A 170 -15.78 1.87 4.97
CA ASN A 170 -16.40 0.59 4.62
C ASN A 170 -16.86 -0.10 5.90
N HIS A 171 -18.11 -0.48 5.98
CA HIS A 171 -18.66 -1.20 7.14
C HIS A 171 -19.38 -2.46 6.67
N SER A 172 -19.07 -3.60 7.29
CA SER A 172 -19.80 -4.84 7.05
C SER A 172 -21.08 -4.82 7.88
N ILE A 173 -22.21 -5.12 7.24
CA ILE A 173 -23.54 -5.14 7.84
C ILE A 173 -24.11 -6.54 7.72
N THR A 174 -24.59 -7.09 8.83
CA THR A 174 -25.31 -8.37 8.88
C THR A 174 -26.83 -8.14 8.99
N PRO A 175 -27.68 -9.16 8.74
CA PRO A 175 -29.12 -9.04 8.89
C PRO A 175 -29.60 -8.63 10.30
N GLU A 176 -28.79 -8.92 11.32
CA GLU A 176 -29.09 -8.64 12.73
C GLU A 176 -28.73 -7.21 13.15
N ASP A 177 -28.00 -6.47 12.32
CA ASP A 177 -27.55 -5.11 12.63
C ASP A 177 -28.69 -4.09 12.61
N THR A 178 -28.50 -3.03 13.39
CA THR A 178 -29.36 -1.85 13.39
C THR A 178 -28.58 -0.61 12.97
N VAL A 179 -29.28 0.43 12.51
CA VAL A 179 -28.61 1.69 12.12
C VAL A 179 -27.79 2.24 13.29
N LEU A 180 -28.35 2.20 14.50
CA LEU A 180 -27.70 2.71 15.71
C LEU A 180 -26.41 1.97 16.06
N THR A 181 -26.40 0.63 15.93
CA THR A 181 -25.20 -0.17 16.24
C THR A 181 -24.08 0.08 15.23
N CYS A 182 -24.40 0.11 13.94
CA CYS A 182 -23.43 0.42 12.89
C CYS A 182 -22.89 1.85 13.00
N GLU A 183 -23.77 2.83 13.22
CA GLU A 183 -23.38 4.24 13.38
C GLU A 183 -22.45 4.42 14.58
N SER A 184 -22.77 3.83 15.72
CA SER A 184 -21.93 3.89 16.92
C SER A 184 -20.54 3.27 16.69
N ALA A 185 -20.47 2.14 15.96
CA ALA A 185 -19.21 1.49 15.65
C ALA A 185 -18.34 2.34 14.71
N ILE A 186 -18.95 3.01 13.72
CA ILE A 186 -18.25 3.90 12.80
C ILE A 186 -17.70 5.13 13.54
N HIS A 187 -18.53 5.79 14.35
CA HIS A 187 -18.12 6.96 15.12
C HIS A 187 -16.99 6.63 16.09
N LEU A 188 -17.03 5.47 16.75
CA LEU A 188 -15.96 5.04 17.66
C LEU A 188 -14.59 4.99 16.96
N VAL A 189 -14.52 4.48 15.73
CA VAL A 189 -13.27 4.42 14.96
C VAL A 189 -12.80 5.81 14.55
N LEU A 190 -13.72 6.65 14.06
CA LEU A 190 -13.42 8.01 13.64
C LEU A 190 -12.94 8.87 14.81
N ASP A 191 -13.65 8.85 15.93
CA ASP A 191 -13.30 9.60 17.13
C ASP A 191 -11.91 9.24 17.63
N ARG A 192 -11.55 7.95 17.63
CA ARG A 192 -10.20 7.52 17.98
C ARG A 192 -9.14 8.06 17.03
N ILE A 193 -9.41 8.04 15.71
CA ILE A 193 -8.49 8.63 14.72
C ILE A 193 -8.30 10.12 15.01
N PHE A 194 -9.39 10.88 15.22
CA PHE A 194 -9.32 12.31 15.48
C PHE A 194 -8.61 12.64 16.79
N GLN A 195 -8.92 11.92 17.88
CA GLN A 195 -8.30 12.11 19.19
C GLN A 195 -6.79 11.90 19.14
N ILE A 196 -6.33 10.79 18.54
CA ILE A 196 -4.90 10.50 18.41
C ILE A 196 -4.24 11.53 17.48
N SER A 197 -4.91 11.87 16.37
CA SER A 197 -4.40 12.86 15.43
C SER A 197 -4.22 14.24 16.05
N ALA A 198 -5.07 14.62 17.01
CA ALA A 198 -4.96 15.87 17.75
C ALA A 198 -3.85 15.84 18.82
N SER A 199 -3.59 14.68 19.43
CA SER A 199 -2.56 14.55 20.48
C SER A 199 -1.15 14.37 19.93
N LEU A 200 -1.02 13.79 18.73
CA LEU A 200 0.25 13.39 18.16
C LEU A 200 0.86 14.55 17.36
N ALA A 201 1.83 15.25 17.95
CA ALA A 201 2.51 16.36 17.29
C ALA A 201 3.28 15.88 16.04
N GLN A 202 3.13 16.60 14.91
CA GLN A 202 3.79 16.28 13.64
C GLN A 202 5.32 16.15 13.75
N ASP A 203 5.96 17.00 14.55
CA ASP A 203 7.42 17.07 14.67
C ASP A 203 8.07 15.98 15.53
N ALA A 204 7.26 15.24 16.29
CA ALA A 204 7.76 14.16 17.16
C ALA A 204 7.89 12.81 16.44
N LEU A 205 7.18 12.65 15.32
CA LEU A 205 6.91 11.35 14.70
C LEU A 205 8.07 10.70 13.94
N PHE A 206 9.09 11.48 13.59
CA PHE A 206 10.18 10.99 12.74
C PHE A 206 11.56 11.14 13.39
N ARG A 207 11.59 11.38 14.71
CA ARG A 207 12.82 11.48 15.52
C ARG A 207 13.34 10.11 15.97
N SER A 208 13.06 9.05 15.21
CA SER A 208 13.49 7.70 15.57
C SER A 208 15.02 7.62 15.54
N GLY A 209 15.61 7.31 16.68
CA GLY A 209 17.07 7.25 16.87
C GLY A 209 17.73 6.16 16.02
N MET A 210 19.06 6.19 15.95
CA MET A 210 19.83 5.11 15.34
C MET A 210 19.55 3.80 16.09
N VAL A 211 18.84 2.89 15.44
CA VAL A 211 18.76 1.49 15.89
C VAL A 211 20.14 0.87 15.63
N SER A 212 20.78 0.36 16.68
CA SER A 212 21.97 -0.48 16.53
C SER A 212 21.56 -1.81 15.91
N ARG A 213 22.34 -2.27 14.93
CA ARG A 213 21.95 -3.37 14.04
C ARG A 213 23.07 -4.39 13.93
N ASP A 214 22.69 -5.65 13.88
CA ASP A 214 23.55 -6.74 13.44
C ASP A 214 23.10 -7.20 12.06
N VAL A 215 24.03 -7.21 11.12
CA VAL A 215 23.79 -7.63 9.73
C VAL A 215 24.31 -9.04 9.55
N ASP A 216 23.43 -9.94 9.12
CA ASP A 216 23.80 -11.31 8.76
C ASP A 216 24.55 -11.32 7.42
N THR A 217 25.83 -11.68 7.45
CA THR A 217 26.72 -11.75 6.28
C THR A 217 26.89 -13.17 5.74
N SER A 218 26.20 -14.17 6.30
CA SER A 218 26.36 -15.59 5.93
C SER A 218 26.06 -15.92 4.47
N GLN A 219 25.32 -15.05 3.77
CA GLN A 219 24.90 -15.26 2.39
C GLN A 219 25.92 -14.78 1.34
N GLU A 220 27.06 -14.19 1.73
CA GLU A 220 27.99 -13.61 0.77
C GLU A 220 28.65 -14.64 -0.15
N GLU A 221 29.26 -15.69 0.40
CA GLU A 221 29.90 -16.74 -0.41
C GLU A 221 28.90 -17.59 -1.19
N PRO A 222 27.78 -18.06 -0.61
CA PRO A 222 26.72 -18.72 -1.39
C PRO A 222 26.21 -17.88 -2.56
N TRP A 223 26.10 -16.56 -2.39
CA TRP A 223 25.71 -15.65 -3.46
C TRP A 223 26.72 -15.60 -4.61
N LYS A 224 28.02 -15.48 -4.30
CA LYS A 224 29.09 -15.49 -5.33
C LYS A 224 29.08 -16.79 -6.12
N GLN A 225 28.88 -17.92 -5.44
CA GLN A 225 28.78 -19.21 -6.09
C GLN A 225 27.55 -19.30 -7.01
N LEU A 226 26.38 -18.88 -6.53
CA LEU A 226 25.14 -18.87 -7.33
C LEU A 226 25.28 -18.02 -8.60
N VAL A 227 25.92 -16.86 -8.51
CA VAL A 227 26.21 -15.99 -9.66
C VAL A 227 27.17 -16.68 -10.64
N SER A 228 28.23 -17.32 -10.14
CA SER A 228 29.20 -18.06 -10.96
C SER A 228 28.53 -19.19 -11.76
N ASP A 229 27.63 -19.93 -11.12
CA ASP A 229 26.91 -21.03 -11.75
C ASP A 229 25.92 -20.53 -12.81
N ALA A 230 25.20 -19.43 -12.54
CA ALA A 230 24.34 -18.77 -13.53
C ALA A 230 25.13 -18.29 -14.76
N VAL A 231 26.30 -17.67 -14.57
CA VAL A 231 27.17 -17.24 -15.67
C VAL A 231 27.65 -18.44 -16.49
N ARG A 232 28.01 -19.56 -15.83
CA ARG A 232 28.41 -20.79 -16.52
C ARG A 232 27.27 -21.33 -17.38
N ALA A 233 26.05 -21.38 -16.85
CA ALA A 233 24.86 -21.83 -17.58
C ALA A 233 24.57 -20.94 -18.81
N ILE A 234 24.66 -19.61 -18.67
CA ILE A 234 24.50 -18.67 -19.79
C ILE A 234 25.54 -18.93 -20.89
N ARG A 235 26.82 -19.10 -20.51
CA ARG A 235 27.90 -19.39 -21.48
C ARG A 235 27.74 -20.73 -22.20
N GLN A 236 27.12 -21.70 -21.54
CA GLN A 236 26.81 -23.02 -22.12
C GLN A 236 25.55 -22.98 -23.01
N GLY A 237 24.83 -21.86 -23.06
CA GLY A 237 23.62 -21.71 -23.85
C GLY A 237 22.38 -22.38 -23.25
N THR A 238 22.42 -22.83 -22.00
CA THR A 238 21.27 -23.46 -21.33
C THR A 238 20.23 -22.46 -20.85
N MET A 239 20.63 -21.19 -20.70
CA MET A 239 19.75 -20.05 -20.41
C MET A 239 20.29 -18.78 -21.05
N SER A 240 19.44 -17.80 -21.32
CA SER A 240 19.87 -16.51 -21.91
C SER A 240 19.97 -15.39 -20.88
N LYS A 241 19.14 -15.40 -19.83
CA LYS A 241 19.11 -14.40 -18.76
C LYS A 241 18.47 -15.01 -17.51
N VAL A 242 18.97 -14.64 -16.33
CA VAL A 242 18.35 -14.94 -15.04
C VAL A 242 18.50 -13.74 -14.11
N VAL A 243 17.44 -13.42 -13.36
CA VAL A 243 17.48 -12.42 -12.29
C VAL A 243 17.59 -13.16 -10.97
N LEU A 244 18.72 -13.03 -10.29
CA LEU A 244 18.95 -13.61 -8.97
C LEU A 244 18.65 -12.56 -7.90
N ALA A 245 18.07 -13.00 -6.78
CA ALA A 245 17.83 -12.16 -5.62
C ALA A 245 18.58 -12.69 -4.40
N ARG A 246 18.96 -11.79 -3.49
CA ARG A 246 19.53 -12.12 -2.18
C ARG A 246 18.80 -11.39 -1.08
N SER A 247 18.65 -12.03 0.07
CA SER A 247 18.13 -11.40 1.28
C SER A 247 19.27 -11.05 2.23
N MET A 248 19.21 -9.86 2.85
CA MET A 248 20.04 -9.50 3.99
C MET A 248 19.16 -9.42 5.23
N ARG A 249 19.51 -10.15 6.29
CA ARG A 249 18.79 -10.07 7.57
C ARG A 249 19.47 -9.04 8.46
N VAL A 250 18.68 -8.12 8.99
CA VAL A 250 19.15 -7.07 9.88
C VAL A 250 18.36 -7.15 11.18
N ASN A 251 19.04 -7.50 12.26
CA ASN A 251 18.42 -7.63 13.58
C ASN A 251 18.60 -6.32 14.34
N ALA A 252 17.52 -5.80 14.91
CA ALA A 252 17.61 -4.71 15.87
C ALA A 252 18.24 -5.25 17.16
N ARG A 253 19.20 -4.51 17.74
CA ARG A 253 19.75 -4.87 19.07
C ARG A 253 18.80 -4.53 20.22
N SER A 254 17.81 -3.68 19.98
CA SER A 254 16.75 -3.38 20.95
C SER A 254 15.60 -4.38 20.82
N GLN A 255 14.88 -4.61 21.92
CA GLN A 255 13.63 -5.41 21.94
C GLN A 255 12.44 -4.68 21.28
N SER A 256 12.60 -3.41 20.91
CA SER A 256 11.56 -2.62 20.25
C SER A 256 11.40 -2.99 18.77
N SER A 257 10.16 -3.08 18.30
CA SER A 257 9.84 -3.24 16.88
C SER A 257 10.34 -2.07 16.02
N PHE A 258 10.53 -2.32 14.73
CA PHE A 258 10.85 -1.26 13.78
C PHE A 258 9.68 -0.27 13.65
N ASP A 259 10.00 1.02 13.68
CA ASP A 259 9.06 2.10 13.40
C ASP A 259 8.82 2.20 11.88
N ILE A 260 7.70 1.61 11.44
CA ILE A 260 7.32 1.52 10.03
C ILE A 260 6.97 2.89 9.44
N PRO A 261 6.17 3.77 10.08
CA PRO A 261 5.95 5.12 9.58
C PRO A 261 7.24 5.92 9.36
N SER A 262 8.19 5.87 10.30
CA SER A 262 9.50 6.52 10.12
C SER A 262 10.32 5.91 8.98
N LEU A 263 10.22 4.60 8.75
CA LEU A 263 10.86 3.94 7.62
C LEU A 263 10.27 4.43 6.28
N VAL A 264 8.94 4.44 6.17
CA VAL A 264 8.21 4.92 4.98
C VAL A 264 8.57 6.36 4.65
N TYR A 265 8.58 7.25 5.66
CA TYR A 265 8.98 8.64 5.46
C TYR A 265 10.42 8.77 4.95
N ARG A 266 11.38 8.04 5.56
CA ARG A 266 12.78 8.07 5.11
C ARG A 266 12.96 7.53 3.68
N LEU A 267 12.23 6.47 3.32
CA LEU A 267 12.25 5.93 1.95
C LEU A 267 11.75 6.97 0.94
N HIS A 268 10.67 7.68 1.26
CA HIS A 268 10.18 8.76 0.40
C HIS A 268 11.22 9.87 0.20
N GLN A 269 11.88 10.32 1.28
CA GLN A 269 12.92 11.36 1.19
C GLN A 269 14.12 10.91 0.34
N GLN A 270 14.46 9.62 0.37
CA GLN A 270 15.60 9.07 -0.39
C GLN A 270 15.26 8.74 -1.85
N ALA A 271 14.00 8.39 -2.13
CA ALA A 271 13.54 7.94 -3.44
C ALA A 271 12.23 8.64 -3.86
N PRO A 272 12.21 9.97 -4.04
CA PRO A 272 10.98 10.74 -4.25
C PRO A 272 10.24 10.43 -5.55
N LEU A 273 10.91 9.80 -6.53
CA LEU A 273 10.32 9.38 -7.80
C LEU A 273 9.79 7.94 -7.78
N SER A 274 9.87 7.25 -6.64
CA SER A 274 9.41 5.87 -6.50
C SER A 274 7.96 5.81 -5.99
N TYR A 275 7.29 4.70 -6.30
CA TYR A 275 6.14 4.21 -5.57
C TYR A 275 6.60 3.81 -4.17
N ILE A 276 6.16 4.56 -3.17
CA ILE A 276 6.42 4.25 -1.76
C ILE A 276 5.22 3.46 -1.26
N PHE A 277 5.47 2.29 -0.68
CA PHE A 277 4.39 1.46 -0.15
C PHE A 277 4.76 0.81 1.19
N ALA A 278 3.73 0.57 2.00
CA ALA A 278 3.77 -0.32 3.15
C ALA A 278 2.48 -1.12 3.21
N MET A 279 2.60 -2.42 3.45
CA MET A 279 1.48 -3.32 3.72
C MET A 279 1.77 -4.05 5.01
N GLN A 280 0.97 -3.80 6.03
CA GLN A 280 1.08 -4.45 7.31
C GLN A 280 -0.07 -5.43 7.49
N PHE A 281 0.29 -6.70 7.70
CA PHE A 281 -0.61 -7.79 8.08
C PHE A 281 -0.23 -8.22 9.50
N GLN A 282 -1.10 -7.94 10.45
CA GLN A 282 -0.86 -8.17 11.87
C GLN A 282 0.47 -7.52 12.33
N GLU A 283 1.41 -8.33 12.81
CA GLU A 283 2.71 -7.89 13.32
C GLU A 283 3.79 -7.74 12.25
N THR A 284 3.50 -8.08 10.98
CA THR A 284 4.50 -8.08 9.91
C THR A 284 4.18 -7.03 8.85
N ALA A 285 5.19 -6.24 8.48
CA ALA A 285 5.08 -5.25 7.42
C ALA A 285 6.00 -5.57 6.25
N PHE A 286 5.48 -5.44 5.04
CA PHE A 286 6.25 -5.39 3.81
C PHE A 286 6.27 -3.96 3.29
N VAL A 287 7.47 -3.38 3.20
CA VAL A 287 7.68 -1.96 2.94
C VAL A 287 8.68 -1.82 1.80
N GLY A 288 8.45 -0.89 0.89
CA GLY A 288 9.35 -0.68 -0.23
C GLY A 288 9.22 0.69 -0.89
N ALA A 289 10.23 1.00 -1.70
CA ALA A 289 10.26 2.11 -2.63
C ALA A 289 10.69 1.54 -3.98
N THR A 290 9.73 1.39 -4.90
CA THR A 290 10.01 0.85 -6.24
C THR A 290 9.84 1.95 -7.28
N PRO A 291 10.79 2.16 -8.22
CA PRO A 291 10.55 3.04 -9.35
C PRO A 291 9.63 2.40 -10.40
N GLU A 292 9.36 1.10 -10.31
CA GLU A 292 8.77 0.30 -11.37
C GLU A 292 7.25 0.12 -11.22
N GLN A 293 6.51 0.44 -12.27
CA GLN A 293 5.08 0.18 -12.37
C GLN A 293 4.84 -1.14 -13.11
N LEU A 294 4.32 -2.15 -12.40
CA LEU A 294 3.92 -3.41 -13.03
C LEU A 294 2.78 -3.19 -14.03
N VAL A 295 1.65 -2.66 -13.55
CA VAL A 295 0.49 -2.36 -14.39
C VAL A 295 -0.40 -1.31 -13.73
N ALA A 296 -0.96 -0.41 -14.53
CA ALA A 296 -2.04 0.48 -14.15
C ALA A 296 -3.15 0.36 -15.19
N ALA A 297 -4.39 0.09 -14.75
CA ALA A 297 -5.54 -0.04 -15.62
C ALA A 297 -6.62 0.97 -15.22
N GLN A 298 -7.02 1.85 -16.14
CA GLN A 298 -8.00 2.90 -15.88
C GLN A 298 -8.79 3.21 -17.16
N ALA A 299 -10.12 3.23 -17.07
CA ALA A 299 -11.02 3.57 -18.18
C ALA A 299 -10.71 2.82 -19.49
N GLY A 300 -10.48 1.51 -19.38
CA GLY A 300 -10.14 0.65 -20.53
C GLY A 300 -8.71 0.81 -21.07
N LYS A 301 -7.87 1.67 -20.48
CA LYS A 301 -6.46 1.84 -20.84
C LYS A 301 -5.57 1.12 -19.85
N ILE A 302 -4.60 0.37 -20.38
CA ILE A 302 -3.56 -0.30 -19.60
C ILE A 302 -2.23 0.42 -19.84
N ARG A 303 -1.48 0.68 -18.78
CA ARG A 303 -0.13 1.25 -18.80
C ARG A 303 0.79 0.32 -18.02
N THR A 304 1.99 0.09 -18.54
CA THR A 304 3.08 -0.62 -17.87
C THR A 304 4.38 0.11 -18.19
N MET A 305 5.48 -0.28 -17.56
CA MET A 305 6.78 0.29 -17.81
C MET A 305 7.82 -0.82 -17.96
N SER A 306 8.59 -0.76 -19.04
CA SER A 306 9.82 -1.55 -19.17
C SER A 306 10.96 -0.75 -18.57
N LEU A 307 11.48 -1.21 -17.42
CA LEU A 307 12.61 -0.58 -16.74
C LEU A 307 13.77 -1.57 -16.62
N ALA A 308 14.76 -1.43 -17.50
CA ALA A 308 15.95 -2.27 -17.53
C ALA A 308 17.16 -1.47 -18.06
N GLY A 309 18.35 -1.81 -17.58
CA GLY A 309 19.57 -1.00 -17.68
C GLY A 309 19.79 -0.18 -16.40
N SER A 310 21.01 -0.15 -15.88
CA SER A 310 21.29 0.51 -14.60
C SER A 310 22.68 1.14 -14.58
N ALA A 311 22.76 2.34 -14.04
CA ALA A 311 24.02 3.04 -13.79
C ALA A 311 23.97 3.75 -12.43
N LEU A 312 25.15 4.01 -11.87
CA LEU A 312 25.28 4.82 -10.66
C LEU A 312 24.82 6.26 -10.93
N ARG A 313 24.25 6.91 -9.92
CA ARG A 313 23.97 8.35 -9.98
C ARG A 313 25.27 9.16 -9.87
N GLY A 314 25.35 10.25 -10.61
CA GLY A 314 26.46 11.19 -10.53
C GLY A 314 26.41 12.01 -9.25
N GLN A 315 27.58 12.45 -8.77
CA GLN A 315 27.67 13.33 -7.59
C GLN A 315 27.33 14.80 -7.92
N THR A 316 27.38 15.17 -9.21
CA THR A 316 26.99 16.49 -9.74
C THR A 316 26.00 16.30 -10.88
N VAL A 317 25.24 17.36 -11.22
CA VAL A 317 24.26 17.36 -12.32
C VAL A 317 24.93 17.00 -13.65
N GLU A 318 26.12 17.55 -13.91
CA GLU A 318 26.88 17.32 -15.16
C GLU A 318 27.37 15.87 -15.24
N THR A 319 27.86 15.35 -14.12
CA THR A 319 28.33 13.95 -14.05
C THR A 319 27.15 12.98 -14.21
N ASP A 320 26.01 13.28 -13.61
CA ASP A 320 24.80 12.46 -13.70
C ASP A 320 24.26 12.44 -15.14
N ALA A 321 24.21 13.59 -15.81
CA ALA A 321 23.83 13.70 -17.21
C ALA A 321 24.77 12.90 -18.14
N ARG A 322 26.09 12.98 -17.90
CA ARG A 322 27.08 12.21 -18.67
C ARG A 322 26.91 10.70 -18.46
N ILE A 323 26.67 10.25 -17.23
CA ILE A 323 26.43 8.83 -16.94
C ILE A 323 25.12 8.37 -17.61
N GLY A 324 24.07 9.18 -17.53
CA GLY A 324 22.79 8.90 -18.22
C GLY A 324 22.97 8.77 -19.73
N GLN A 325 23.73 9.66 -20.35
CA GLN A 325 24.03 9.58 -21.79
C GLN A 325 24.85 8.33 -22.16
N ALA A 326 25.80 7.94 -21.31
CA ALA A 326 26.55 6.70 -21.49
C ALA A 326 25.65 5.46 -21.39
N LEU A 327 24.72 5.44 -20.42
CA LEU A 327 23.74 4.36 -20.29
C LEU A 327 22.83 4.26 -21.53
N LEU A 328 22.32 5.40 -22.02
CA LEU A 328 21.46 5.48 -23.21
C LEU A 328 22.15 4.97 -24.49
N THR A 329 23.47 5.14 -24.59
CA THR A 329 24.25 4.76 -25.78
C THR A 329 24.94 3.40 -25.63
N SER A 330 24.92 2.80 -24.45
CA SER A 330 25.51 1.50 -24.18
C SER A 330 24.80 0.40 -24.97
N ARG A 331 25.55 -0.30 -25.82
CA ARG A 331 25.05 -1.44 -26.58
C ARG A 331 24.50 -2.53 -25.65
N LYS A 332 25.25 -2.85 -24.59
CA LYS A 332 24.88 -3.87 -23.61
C LYS A 332 23.54 -3.54 -22.96
N ASP A 333 23.39 -2.32 -22.41
CA ASP A 333 22.18 -1.95 -21.69
C ASP A 333 20.96 -1.84 -22.62
N ARG A 334 21.17 -1.42 -23.88
CA ARG A 334 20.11 -1.44 -24.90
C ARG A 334 19.69 -2.85 -25.26
N GLU A 335 20.62 -3.80 -25.37
CA GLU A 335 20.32 -5.22 -25.58
C GLU A 335 19.54 -5.79 -24.37
N GLU A 336 19.93 -5.45 -23.14
CA GLU A 336 19.21 -5.84 -21.93
C GLU A 336 17.79 -5.25 -21.87
N HIS A 337 17.63 -3.99 -22.26
CA HIS A 337 16.34 -3.29 -22.31
C HIS A 337 15.40 -3.89 -23.36
N ALA A 338 15.91 -4.21 -24.54
CA ALA A 338 15.15 -4.81 -25.64
C ALA A 338 14.58 -6.21 -25.32
N ILE A 339 15.11 -6.90 -24.30
CA ILE A 339 14.53 -8.17 -23.82
C ILE A 339 13.23 -7.93 -23.03
N VAL A 340 13.03 -6.73 -22.48
CA VAL A 340 11.93 -6.39 -21.55
C VAL A 340 10.86 -5.50 -22.22
N THR A 341 11.15 -4.86 -23.35
CA THR A 341 10.22 -4.01 -24.12
C THR A 341 9.46 -4.80 -25.16
#